data_AF-A0A9Q0NM77-F1
#
_entry.id   AF-A0A9Q0NM77-F1
#
_cell.length_a   1.000
_cell.length_b   1.000
_cell.length_c   1.000
_cell.angle_alpha   90.00
_cell.angle_beta   90.00
_cell.angle_gamma   90.00
#
_symmetry.space_group_name_H-M   'P 1'
#
loop_
_entity.id
_entity.type
_entity.pdbx_description
1 polymer ?
#
loop_
_entity_poly.entity_id
_entity_poly.type
_entity_poly.pdbx_seq_one_letter_code
_entity_poly.pdbx_strand_id
1 'polypeptide(L)' 'MGSVFVVLVLMGSLDLGPKSVECAFSIQLNPCTLSQCIAECKKALPEKYLSATCATGSQGKFCICLG' A
#
# COMPACT_ATOMS: atom_id res chain seq x y z
N MET A 1 12.35 -47.85 -8.26
CA MET A 1 11.29 -46.88 -7.86
C MET A 1 11.97 -45.77 -7.09
N GLY A 2 11.95 -44.55 -7.61
CA GLY A 2 12.60 -43.40 -6.98
C GLY A 2 12.67 -42.23 -7.95
N SER A 3 11.52 -41.76 -8.41
CA SER A 3 11.46 -40.56 -9.25
C SER A 3 11.78 -39.35 -8.38
N VAL A 4 12.88 -38.68 -8.71
CA VAL A 4 13.30 -37.41 -8.11
C VAL A 4 12.25 -36.35 -8.45
N PHE A 5 11.52 -35.85 -7.45
CA PHE A 5 10.62 -34.71 -7.62
C PHE A 5 11.46 -33.43 -7.68
N VAL A 6 11.83 -33.02 -8.89
CA VAL A 6 12.34 -31.67 -9.14
C VAL A 6 11.15 -30.72 -9.02
N VAL A 7 10.96 -30.16 -7.83
CA VAL A 7 10.03 -29.06 -7.61
C VAL A 7 10.63 -27.83 -8.29
N LEU A 8 10.29 -27.66 -9.56
CA LEU A 8 10.58 -26.46 -10.32
C LEU A 8 9.72 -25.35 -9.71
N VAL A 9 10.26 -24.63 -8.72
CA VAL A 9 9.68 -23.40 -8.22
C VAL A 9 9.80 -22.38 -9.34
N LEU A 10 8.81 -22.40 -10.24
CA LEU A 10 8.51 -21.28 -11.13
C LEU A 10 8.08 -20.15 -10.21
N MET A 11 9.05 -19.40 -9.67
CA MET A 11 8.83 -18.05 -9.18
C MET A 11 8.25 -17.29 -10.36
N GLY A 12 6.92 -17.25 -10.40
CA GLY A 12 6.16 -16.59 -11.43
C GLY A 12 6.71 -15.19 -11.58
N SER A 13 7.16 -14.88 -12.79
CA SER A 13 7.33 -13.52 -13.25
C SER A 13 5.94 -12.88 -13.19
N LEU A 14 5.60 -12.28 -12.04
CA LEU A 14 4.37 -11.52 -11.87
C LEU A 14 4.44 -10.31 -12.81
N ASP A 15 3.75 -10.46 -13.94
CA ASP A 15 3.15 -9.42 -14.78
C ASP A 15 3.92 -8.09 -14.86
N LEU A 16 4.74 -8.00 -15.91
CA LEU A 16 5.21 -6.76 -16.50
C LEU A 16 4.02 -6.01 -17.15
N GLY A 17 3.35 -5.16 -16.39
CA GLY A 17 2.36 -4.21 -16.91
C GLY A 17 1.85 -3.30 -15.78
N PRO A 18 1.66 -1.98 -16.01
CA PRO A 18 1.11 -1.08 -14.99
C PRO A 18 -0.37 -1.39 -14.82
N LYS A 19 -0.70 -2.48 -14.14
CA LYS A 19 -2.01 -2.57 -13.48
C LYS A 19 -2.04 -1.39 -12.52
N SER A 20 -3.05 -0.53 -12.62
CA SER A 20 -3.42 0.42 -11.57
C SER A 20 -3.68 -0.40 -10.31
N VAL A 21 -2.62 -0.72 -9.59
CA VAL A 21 -2.74 -1.14 -8.20
C VAL A 21 -3.14 0.15 -7.50
N GLU A 22 -4.44 0.28 -7.22
CA GLU A 22 -4.93 1.33 -6.34
C GLU A 22 -4.16 1.15 -5.03
N CYS A 23 -3.15 1.99 -4.84
CA CYS A 23 -2.14 1.83 -3.81
C CYS A 23 -2.67 2.52 -2.57
N ALA A 24 -3.38 1.76 -1.74
CA ALA A 24 -3.76 2.19 -0.41
C ALA A 24 -2.60 1.93 0.56
N PHE A 25 -2.10 2.97 1.24
CA PHE A 25 -1.12 2.80 2.32
C PHE A 25 -1.48 3.63 3.53
N SER A 26 -1.04 3.17 4.70
CA SER A 26 -1.30 3.83 5.97
C SER A 26 -0.03 4.46 6.56
N ILE A 27 -0.11 5.73 6.93
CA ILE A 27 0.92 6.47 7.65
C ILE A 27 0.49 6.60 9.12
N GLN A 28 1.32 6.18 10.07
CA GLN A 28 1.04 6.46 11.49
C GLN A 28 1.17 7.96 11.75
N LEU A 29 0.10 8.57 12.26
CA LEU A 29 0.03 10.00 12.50
C LEU A 29 -0.73 10.24 13.81
N ASN A 30 -0.04 10.74 14.84
CA ASN A 30 -0.64 11.04 16.13
C ASN A 30 -0.23 12.46 16.59
N PRO A 31 -1.15 13.45 16.62
CA PRO A 31 -2.57 13.36 16.30
C PRO A 31 -2.85 13.29 14.79
N CYS A 32 -3.71 12.36 14.33
CA CYS A 32 -4.15 12.34 12.94
C CYS A 32 -5.10 13.50 12.68
N THR A 33 -4.60 14.51 11.97
CA THR A 33 -5.39 15.63 11.46
C THR A 33 -5.53 15.46 9.96
N LEU A 34 -6.75 15.56 9.42
CA LEU A 34 -7.02 15.35 7.99
C LEU A 34 -6.10 16.21 7.11
N SER A 35 -5.87 17.47 7.49
CA SER A 35 -5.02 18.41 6.74
C SER A 35 -3.56 17.92 6.62
N GLN A 36 -2.97 17.42 7.71
CA GLN A 36 -1.61 16.85 7.67
C GLN A 36 -1.58 15.52 6.91
N CYS A 37 -2.59 14.68 7.13
CA CYS A 37 -2.76 13.41 6.44
C CYS A 37 -2.77 13.61 4.91
N ILE A 38 -3.59 14.54 4.41
CA ILE A 38 -3.65 14.88 2.99
C ILE A 38 -2.31 15.43 2.48
N ALA A 39 -1.65 16.30 3.24
CA ALA A 39 -0.36 16.88 2.83
C ALA A 39 0.73 15.81 2.67
N GLU A 40 0.81 14.88 3.61
CA GLU A 40 1.76 13.75 3.54
C GLU A 40 1.39 12.77 2.43
N CYS A 41 0.10 12.42 2.28
CA CYS A 41 -0.37 11.58 1.19
C CYS A 41 -0.08 12.20 -0.18
N LYS A 42 -0.25 13.52 -0.36
CA LYS A 42 0.09 14.21 -1.61
C LYS A 42 1.59 14.25 -1.90
N LYS A 43 2.44 14.27 -0.86
CA LYS A 43 3.90 14.16 -1.06
C LYS A 43 4.29 12.75 -1.52
N ALA A 44 3.63 11.73 -0.98
CA ALA A 44 3.91 10.34 -1.30
C ALA A 44 3.23 9.87 -2.61
N LEU A 45 2.04 10.40 -2.93
CA LEU A 45 1.26 10.14 -4.13
C LEU A 45 0.98 11.47 -4.85
N PRO A 46 1.94 12.06 -5.57
CA PRO A 46 1.77 13.39 -6.16
C PRO A 46 0.60 13.45 -7.15
N GLU A 47 0.72 12.79 -8.29
CA GLU A 47 -0.30 12.78 -9.35
C GLU A 47 -1.31 11.64 -9.18
N LYS A 48 -1.09 10.81 -8.18
CA LYS A 48 -1.88 9.62 -7.87
C LYS A 48 -2.83 9.83 -6.72
N TYR A 49 -2.66 10.87 -5.89
CA TYR A 49 -3.54 11.12 -4.76
C TYR A 49 -5.01 11.25 -5.18
N LEU A 50 -5.82 10.30 -4.73
CA LEU A 50 -7.27 10.30 -4.88
C LEU A 50 -7.93 10.85 -3.61
N SER A 51 -7.59 10.28 -2.46
CA SER A 51 -8.15 10.72 -1.17
C SER A 51 -7.31 10.27 0.00
N ALA A 52 -7.60 10.81 1.19
CA ALA A 52 -7.04 10.33 2.43
C ALA A 52 -8.08 10.38 3.55
N THR A 53 -7.98 9.43 4.48
CA THR A 53 -8.87 9.37 5.64
C THR A 53 -8.08 9.09 6.92
N CYS A 54 -8.47 9.72 8.02
CA CYS A 54 -7.94 9.37 9.34
C CYS A 54 -8.74 8.20 9.90
N ALA A 55 -8.05 7.10 10.20
CA ALA A 55 -8.59 5.95 10.89
C ALA A 55 -7.93 5.79 12.27
N THR A 56 -8.63 5.15 13.19
CA THR A 56 -8.09 4.79 14.51
C THR A 56 -8.08 3.29 14.61
N GLY A 57 -6.94 2.71 15.00
CA GLY A 57 -6.82 1.28 15.25
C GLY A 57 -6.09 1.00 16.55
N SER A 58 -5.79 -0.27 16.78
CA SER A 58 -5.20 -0.77 18.03
C SER A 58 -3.85 -0.13 18.37
N GLN A 59 -3.13 0.39 17.36
CA GLN A 59 -1.82 1.05 17.51
C GLN A 59 -1.90 2.58 17.57
N GLY A 60 -3.11 3.15 17.59
CA GLY A 60 -3.35 4.60 17.60
C GLY A 60 -4.00 5.11 16.32
N LYS A 61 -3.91 6.43 16.10
CA LYS A 61 -4.46 7.07 14.91
C LYS A 61 -3.48 6.95 13.73
N PHE A 62 -4.00 6.70 12.55
CA PHE A 62 -3.24 6.61 11.32
C PHE A 62 -4.03 7.19 10.15
N CYS A 63 -3.30 7.61 9.13
CA CYS A 63 -3.79 8.21 7.91
C CYS A 63 -3.75 7.17 6.80
N ILE A 64 -4.87 6.89 6.15
CA ILE A 64 -4.95 6.02 4.98
C ILE A 64 -4.91 6.92 3.75
N CYS A 65 -3.92 6.74 2.89
CA CYS A 65 -3.79 7.39 1.59
C CYS A 65 -4.29 6.45 0.49
N LEU A 66 -5.06 6.96 -0.46
CA LEU A 66 -5.56 6.24 -1.63
C LEU A 66 -5.02 6.92 -2.89
N GLY A 67 -4.45 6.14 -3.82
CA GLY A 67 -4.01 6.63 -5.13
C GLY A 67 -3.81 5.56 -6.20
#